data_AF-A0A7J2SBI9-F1
#
_entry.id   AF-A0A7J2SBI9-F1
#
_cell.length_a   1.000
_cell.length_b   1.000
_cell.length_c   1.000
_cell.angle_alpha   90.00
_cell.angle_beta   90.00
_cell.angle_gamma   90.00
#
_symmetry.space_group_name_H-M   'P 1'
#
loop_
_entity.id
_entity.type
_entity.pdbx_description
1 polymer ?
#
loop_
_entity_poly.entity_id
_entity_poly.type
_entity_poly.pdbx_seq_one_letter_code
_entity_poly.pdbx_strand_id
1 'polypeptide(L)'
;MWKISAGALFLSTTFLSTTFLSTTFLSTIVLNNIFIFNTVRIGERIWKNRIKGIIVIIFITLLFSGAILINGIRYELEEESFLPKNEVVETNERIIKEYTNEYAVPILVKSKNGNVLQKNDLIEMLEVEKQIYENFSVKSLSIADIISSLILSLNNITDMSYENKIKAVSDVGDTKITQIFDFPFFPEDYISLL
;
A
#
# COMPACT_ATOMS: atom_id res chain seq x y z
N MET A 1 -6.84 27.70 61.65
CA MET A 1 -5.53 28.07 61.08
C MET A 1 -4.53 26.97 61.41
N TRP A 2 -4.34 26.00 60.51
CA TRP A 2 -3.49 24.83 60.78
C TRP A 2 -2.04 25.14 60.39
N LYS A 3 -1.16 25.33 61.38
CA LYS A 3 0.30 25.33 61.17
C LYS A 3 0.79 23.89 61.20
N ILE A 4 0.80 23.23 60.03
CA ILE A 4 1.59 22.01 59.88
C ILE A 4 3.05 22.44 59.82
N SER A 5 3.83 22.04 60.82
CA SER A 5 5.24 22.38 60.96
C SER A 5 6.06 21.80 59.81
N ALA A 6 6.74 22.66 59.04
CA ALA A 6 7.58 22.27 57.90
C ALA A 6 8.65 21.22 58.28
N GLY A 7 9.11 21.20 59.53
CA GLY A 7 10.05 20.19 60.02
C GLY A 7 9.46 18.78 60.13
N ALA A 8 8.17 18.65 60.44
CA ALA A 8 7.49 17.35 60.52
C ALA A 8 7.27 16.75 59.12
N LEU A 9 6.97 17.59 58.12
CA LEU A 9 6.88 17.18 56.72
C LEU A 9 8.25 16.73 56.18
N PHE A 10 9.33 17.46 56.50
CA PHE A 10 10.68 17.13 56.01
C PHE A 10 11.23 15.82 56.60
N LEU A 11 11.00 15.56 57.90
CA LEU A 11 11.39 14.30 58.54
C LEU A 11 10.56 13.11 58.03
N SER A 12 9.28 13.31 57.74
CA SER A 12 8.42 12.26 57.20
C SER A 12 8.80 11.89 55.76
N THR A 13 9.09 12.86 54.89
CA THR A 13 9.47 12.59 53.50
C THR A 13 10.85 11.95 53.38
N THR A 14 11.80 12.34 54.23
CA THR A 14 13.14 11.72 54.27
C THR A 14 13.10 10.30 54.85
N PHE A 15 12.28 10.05 55.87
CA PHE A 15 12.11 8.71 56.43
C PHE A 15 11.37 7.77 55.47
N LEU A 16 10.30 8.23 54.80
CA LEU A 16 9.63 7.43 53.76
C LEU A 16 10.56 7.16 52.56
N SER A 17 11.35 8.14 52.14
CA SER A 17 12.27 7.97 51.00
C SER A 17 13.38 6.95 51.30
N THR A 18 13.99 7.01 52.49
CA THR A 18 15.07 6.08 52.90
C THR A 18 14.57 4.66 53.09
N THR A 19 13.36 4.48 53.67
CA THR A 19 12.73 3.16 53.80
C THR A 19 12.27 2.58 52.45
N PHE A 20 11.76 3.42 51.54
CA PHE A 20 11.39 3.00 50.19
C PHE A 20 12.62 2.61 49.34
N LEU A 21 13.70 3.39 49.38
CA LEU A 21 14.95 3.07 48.68
C LEU A 21 15.60 1.80 49.24
N SER A 22 15.54 1.58 50.55
CA SER A 22 16.08 0.38 51.18
C SER A 22 15.29 -0.88 50.79
N THR A 23 13.96 -0.82 50.83
CA THR A 23 13.10 -1.98 50.51
C THR A 23 13.13 -2.33 49.02
N THR A 24 13.17 -1.33 48.13
CA THR A 24 13.35 -1.56 46.69
C THR A 24 14.72 -2.15 46.37
N PHE A 25 15.79 -1.63 46.95
CA PHE A 25 17.15 -2.14 46.75
C PHE A 25 17.33 -3.59 47.24
N LEU A 26 16.84 -3.91 48.45
CA LEU A 26 16.85 -5.28 48.97
C LEU A 26 16.00 -6.23 48.11
N SER A 27 14.83 -5.79 47.67
CA SER A 27 13.97 -6.59 46.77
C SER A 27 14.66 -6.90 45.45
N THR A 28 15.31 -5.91 44.83
CA THR A 28 16.07 -6.12 43.59
C THR A 28 17.23 -7.09 43.77
N ILE A 29 17.98 -7.00 44.87
CA ILE A 29 19.09 -7.93 45.16
C ILE A 29 18.58 -9.35 45.39
N VAL A 30 17.49 -9.52 46.15
CA VAL A 30 16.91 -10.83 46.42
C VAL A 30 16.38 -11.47 45.13
N LEU A 31 15.63 -10.71 44.32
CA LEU A 31 15.12 -11.18 43.03
C LEU A 31 16.25 -11.56 42.07
N ASN A 32 17.31 -10.74 42.00
CA ASN A 32 18.46 -11.03 41.14
C ASN A 32 19.22 -12.28 41.60
N ASN A 33 19.43 -12.46 42.91
CA ASN A 33 20.07 -13.66 43.45
C ASN A 33 19.23 -14.93 43.24
N ILE A 34 17.90 -14.85 43.39
CA ILE A 34 17.00 -15.97 43.09
C ILE A 34 17.06 -16.31 41.60
N PHE A 35 17.10 -15.31 40.72
CA PHE A 35 17.23 -15.50 39.29
C PHE A 35 18.55 -16.20 38.93
N ILE A 36 19.69 -15.69 39.43
CA ILE A 36 21.02 -16.28 39.20
C ILE A 36 21.11 -17.70 39.75
N PHE A 37 20.61 -17.95 40.96
CA PHE A 37 20.64 -19.29 41.54
C PHE A 37 19.81 -20.29 40.72
N ASN A 38 18.64 -19.87 40.25
CA ASN A 38 17.80 -20.70 39.40
C ASN A 38 18.44 -20.96 38.03
N THR A 39 19.06 -19.96 37.39
CA THR A 39 19.72 -20.14 36.09
C THR A 39 20.92 -21.08 36.19
N VAL A 40 21.76 -20.97 37.23
CA VAL A 40 22.89 -21.88 37.48
C VAL A 40 22.41 -23.32 37.68
N ARG A 41 21.33 -23.51 38.46
CA ARG A 41 20.75 -24.84 38.74
C ARG A 41 20.14 -25.48 37.49
N ILE A 42 19.53 -24.69 36.62
CA ILE A 42 19.01 -25.15 35.33
C ILE A 42 20.17 -25.52 34.39
N GLY A 43 21.21 -24.68 34.34
CA GLY A 43 22.43 -24.94 33.58
C GLY A 43 23.12 -26.25 33.98
N GLU A 44 23.23 -26.53 35.27
CA GLU A 44 23.82 -27.78 35.77
C GLU A 44 23.00 -29.03 35.38
N ARG A 45 21.66 -28.93 35.38
CA ARG A 45 20.77 -30.02 34.92
C ARG A 45 20.90 -30.28 33.42
N ILE A 46 21.02 -29.21 32.63
CA ILE A 46 21.22 -29.30 31.17
C ILE A 46 22.60 -29.90 30.87
N TRP A 47 23.64 -29.50 31.61
CA TRP A 47 25.00 -30.03 31.47
C TRP A 47 25.08 -31.54 31.72
N LYS A 48 24.44 -32.01 32.82
CA LYS A 48 24.39 -33.44 33.17
C LYS A 48 23.68 -34.27 32.10
N ASN A 49 22.69 -33.71 31.41
CA ASN A 49 21.88 -34.40 30.39
C ASN A 49 21.88 -33.67 29.04
N ARG A 50 23.07 -33.37 28.51
CA ARG A 50 23.26 -32.53 27.31
C ARG A 50 22.40 -32.92 26.10
N ILE A 51 22.25 -34.22 25.86
CA ILE A 51 21.48 -34.75 24.72
C ILE A 51 19.99 -34.41 24.88
N LYS A 52 19.44 -34.57 26.09
CA LYS A 52 18.02 -34.23 26.35
C LYS A 52 17.77 -32.73 26.21
N GLY A 53 18.72 -31.90 26.62
CA GLY A 53 18.63 -30.44 26.44
C GLY A 53 18.58 -30.04 24.97
N ILE A 54 19.47 -30.61 24.14
CA ILE A 54 19.49 -30.35 22.70
C ILE A 54 18.17 -30.78 22.04
N ILE A 55 17.64 -31.96 22.38
CA ILE A 55 16.37 -32.45 21.84
C ILE A 55 15.21 -31.50 22.16
N VAL A 56 15.14 -30.99 23.39
CA VAL A 56 14.10 -30.04 23.81
C VAL A 56 14.18 -28.73 23.01
N ILE A 57 15.38 -28.20 22.81
CA ILE A 57 15.57 -26.97 22.02
C ILE A 57 15.14 -27.21 20.56
N ILE A 58 15.58 -28.31 19.95
CA ILE A 58 15.19 -28.67 18.58
C ILE A 58 13.66 -28.80 18.48
N PHE A 59 13.03 -29.45 19.45
CA PHE A 59 11.58 -29.63 19.47
C PHE A 59 10.83 -28.29 19.56
N ILE A 60 11.27 -27.38 20.43
CA ILE A 60 10.69 -26.04 20.55
C ILE A 60 10.87 -25.26 19.24
N THR A 61 12.07 -25.27 18.66
CA THR A 61 12.33 -24.62 17.36
C THR A 61 11.43 -25.17 16.26
N LEU A 62 11.22 -26.49 16.24
CA LEU A 62 10.37 -27.13 15.24
C LEU A 62 8.89 -26.76 15.44
N LEU A 63 8.42 -26.63 16.69
CA LEU A 63 7.08 -26.13 17.00
C LEU A 63 6.89 -24.69 16.51
N PHE A 64 7.85 -23.79 16.77
CA PHE A 64 7.79 -22.42 16.30
C PHE A 64 7.81 -22.34 14.76
N SER A 65 8.67 -23.12 14.11
CA SER A 65 8.73 -23.21 12.65
C SER A 65 7.41 -23.75 12.07
N GLY A 66 6.83 -24.78 12.68
CA GLY A 66 5.52 -25.31 12.30
C GLY A 66 4.39 -24.29 12.46
N ALA A 67 4.39 -23.54 13.57
CA ALA A 67 3.42 -22.48 13.79
C ALA A 67 3.51 -21.37 12.70
N ILE A 68 4.73 -21.01 12.29
CA ILE A 68 4.98 -20.07 11.20
C ILE A 68 4.47 -20.63 9.86
N LEU A 69 4.69 -21.92 9.57
CA LEU A 69 4.22 -22.53 8.31
C LEU A 69 2.69 -22.60 8.23
N ILE A 70 2.02 -22.91 9.35
CA ILE A 70 0.55 -23.05 9.39
C ILE A 70 -0.13 -21.68 9.36
N ASN A 71 0.36 -20.72 10.14
CA ASN A 71 -0.30 -19.42 10.32
C ASN A 71 0.26 -18.32 9.42
N GLY A 72 1.37 -18.58 8.72
CA GLY A 72 2.15 -17.58 8.00
C GLY A 72 2.89 -16.62 8.94
N ILE A 73 3.86 -15.89 8.40
CA ILE A 73 4.40 -14.70 9.07
C ILE A 73 3.57 -13.52 8.55
N ARG A 74 2.75 -12.92 9.43
CA ARG A 74 2.07 -11.66 9.10
C ARG A 74 3.08 -10.53 9.26
N TYR A 75 3.69 -10.15 8.15
CA TYR A 75 4.46 -8.91 8.09
C TYR A 75 3.47 -7.78 7.84
N GLU A 76 3.17 -6.99 8.87
CA GLU A 76 2.44 -5.72 8.71
C GLU A 76 3.42 -4.68 8.13
N LEU A 77 3.79 -4.85 6.86
CA LEU A 77 4.41 -3.83 6.02
C LEU A 77 3.38 -3.33 4.99
N GLU A 78 2.14 -3.23 5.42
CA GLU A 78 1.09 -2.60 4.63
C GLU A 78 1.19 -1.09 4.84
N GLU A 79 1.07 -0.29 3.78
CA GLU A 79 1.17 1.18 3.83
C GLU A 79 0.26 1.77 4.93
N GLU A 80 -0.89 1.13 5.15
CA GLU A 80 -1.86 1.42 6.22
C GLU A 80 -1.27 1.36 7.64
N SER A 81 -0.28 0.48 7.88
CA SER A 81 0.40 0.38 9.20
C SER A 81 1.25 1.61 9.54
N PHE A 82 1.59 2.42 8.53
CA PHE A 82 2.28 3.69 8.71
C PHE A 82 1.31 4.89 8.83
N LEU A 83 0.00 4.67 8.62
CA LEU A 83 -0.98 5.74 8.71
C LEU A 83 -1.39 5.98 10.18
N PRO A 84 -1.37 7.24 10.65
CA PRO A 84 -1.79 7.55 12.01
C PRO A 84 -3.30 7.40 12.17
N LYS A 85 -3.74 6.84 13.31
CA LYS A 85 -5.17 6.71 13.65
C LYS A 85 -5.78 8.08 13.90
N ASN A 86 -6.37 8.68 12.88
CA ASN A 86 -7.10 9.95 12.96
C ASN A 86 -8.34 9.91 12.05
N GLU A 87 -9.23 10.88 12.24
CA GLU A 87 -10.52 10.96 11.53
C GLU A 87 -10.35 11.03 10.00
N VAL A 88 -9.30 11.67 9.49
CA VAL A 88 -9.04 11.82 8.05
C VAL A 88 -8.67 10.47 7.44
N VAL A 89 -7.76 9.74 8.08
CA VAL A 89 -7.33 8.39 7.65
C VAL A 89 -8.50 7.42 7.72
N GLU A 90 -9.23 7.40 8.84
CA GLU A 90 -10.39 6.51 9.02
C GLU A 90 -11.51 6.80 8.02
N THR A 91 -11.72 8.07 7.67
CA THR A 91 -12.68 8.47 6.64
C THR A 91 -12.20 8.05 5.26
N ASN A 92 -10.91 8.21 4.95
CA ASN A 92 -10.34 7.76 3.68
C ASN A 92 -10.42 6.23 3.52
N GLU A 93 -10.05 5.46 4.55
CA GLU A 93 -10.21 4.00 4.59
C GLU A 93 -11.66 3.58 4.39
N ARG A 94 -12.61 4.30 5.01
CA ARG A 94 -14.04 4.05 4.81
C ARG A 94 -14.49 4.32 3.38
N ILE A 95 -14.02 5.42 2.77
CA ILE A 95 -14.32 5.73 1.37
C ILE A 95 -13.73 4.66 0.44
N ILE A 96 -12.46 4.28 0.63
CA ILE A 96 -11.76 3.21 -0.11
C ILE A 96 -12.48 1.85 0.04
N LYS A 97 -13.10 1.60 1.20
CA LYS A 97 -13.83 0.36 1.48
C LYS A 97 -15.26 0.36 0.95
N GLU A 98 -15.95 1.50 0.98
CA GLU A 98 -17.34 1.64 0.54
C GLU A 98 -17.46 1.93 -0.97
N TYR A 99 -16.45 2.55 -1.57
CA TYR A 99 -16.37 2.88 -2.99
C TYR A 99 -15.26 2.06 -3.67
N THR A 100 -15.40 1.80 -4.98
CA THR A 100 -14.37 1.08 -5.74
C THR A 100 -13.06 1.88 -5.77
N ASN A 101 -11.93 1.20 -5.60
CA ASN A 101 -10.57 1.75 -5.71
C ASN A 101 -10.11 1.96 -7.17
N GLU A 102 -11.03 1.92 -8.12
CA GLU A 102 -10.74 2.25 -9.51
C GLU A 102 -10.59 3.77 -9.64
N TYR A 103 -9.36 4.24 -9.73
CA TYR A 103 -9.05 5.64 -9.99
C TYR A 103 -8.78 5.85 -11.48
N ALA A 104 -9.47 6.82 -12.08
CA ALA A 104 -9.18 7.27 -13.42
C ALA A 104 -7.92 8.15 -13.39
N VAL A 105 -6.86 7.76 -14.11
CA VAL A 105 -5.64 8.55 -14.25
C VAL A 105 -5.76 9.39 -15.54
N PRO A 106 -5.87 10.72 -15.45
CA PRO A 106 -5.86 11.55 -16.65
C PRO A 106 -4.44 11.62 -17.22
N ILE A 107 -4.29 11.28 -18.50
CA ILE A 107 -3.03 11.44 -19.25
C ILE A 107 -3.23 12.54 -20.28
N LEU A 108 -2.36 13.56 -20.24
CA LEU A 108 -2.37 14.65 -21.21
C LEU A 108 -1.42 14.33 -22.36
N VAL A 109 -1.93 14.41 -23.58
CA VAL A 109 -1.15 14.15 -24.81
C VAL A 109 -1.04 15.43 -25.62
N LYS A 110 0.15 15.70 -26.16
CA LYS A 110 0.43 16.85 -27.01
C LYS A 110 1.06 16.40 -28.32
N SER A 111 0.46 16.80 -29.45
CA SER A 111 1.06 16.61 -30.78
C SER A 111 2.27 17.52 -30.98
N LYS A 112 3.29 17.03 -31.68
CA LYS A 112 4.46 17.81 -32.09
C LYS A 112 4.08 18.96 -33.03
N ASN A 113 3.06 18.74 -33.87
CA ASN A 113 2.59 19.68 -34.88
C ASN A 113 1.43 20.56 -34.40
N GLY A 114 1.02 20.42 -33.14
CA GLY A 114 -0.07 21.19 -32.54
C GLY A 114 -1.48 20.69 -32.88
N ASN A 115 -1.64 19.70 -33.74
CA ASN A 115 -2.94 19.10 -34.06
C ASN A 115 -2.93 17.61 -33.74
N VAL A 116 -3.60 17.22 -32.66
CA VAL A 116 -3.69 15.83 -32.18
C VAL A 116 -4.57 14.92 -33.04
N LEU A 117 -5.32 15.49 -33.98
CA LEU A 117 -6.25 14.75 -34.85
C LEU A 117 -5.61 14.31 -36.18
N GLN A 118 -4.30 14.51 -36.36
CA GLN A 118 -3.58 13.95 -37.51
C GLN A 118 -3.48 12.44 -37.38
N LYS A 119 -3.56 11.73 -38.51
CA LYS A 119 -3.48 10.26 -38.55
C LYS A 119 -2.29 9.71 -37.78
N ASN A 120 -1.11 10.29 -37.97
CA ASN A 120 0.12 9.81 -37.33
C ASN A 120 0.08 10.01 -35.81
N ASP A 121 -0.46 11.13 -35.34
CA ASP A 121 -0.60 11.41 -33.90
C ASP A 121 -1.61 10.45 -33.26
N LEU A 122 -2.72 10.14 -33.93
CA LEU A 122 -3.70 9.15 -33.46
C LEU A 122 -3.15 7.73 -33.43
N ILE A 123 -2.31 7.35 -34.40
CA ILE A 123 -1.61 6.06 -34.38
C ILE A 123 -0.63 6.00 -33.20
N GLU A 124 0.16 7.05 -32.98
CA GLU A 124 1.10 7.14 -31.85
C GLU A 124 0.35 7.02 -30.51
N MET A 125 -0.83 7.64 -30.38
CA MET A 125 -1.69 7.48 -29.19
C MET A 125 -2.15 6.03 -29.00
N LEU A 126 -2.68 5.39 -30.04
CA LEU A 126 -3.14 4.00 -29.97
C LEU A 126 -2.00 3.03 -29.63
N GLU A 127 -0.79 3.28 -30.13
CA GLU A 127 0.39 2.49 -29.78
C GLU A 127 0.77 2.63 -28.31
N VAL A 128 0.73 3.85 -27.77
CA VAL A 128 0.98 4.10 -26.34
C VAL A 128 -0.10 3.43 -25.48
N GLU A 129 -1.37 3.54 -25.86
CA GLU A 129 -2.49 2.90 -25.18
C GLU A 129 -2.38 1.38 -25.17
N LYS A 130 -1.99 0.80 -26.31
CA LYS A 130 -1.69 -0.63 -26.41
C LYS A 130 -0.61 -1.03 -25.40
N GLN A 131 0.50 -0.30 -25.34
CA GLN A 131 1.58 -0.58 -24.40
C GLN A 131 1.11 -0.45 -22.93
N ILE A 132 0.28 0.54 -22.62
CA ILE A 132 -0.31 0.69 -21.28
C ILE A 132 -1.18 -0.51 -20.94
N TYR A 133 -2.03 -0.95 -21.87
CA TYR A 133 -2.88 -2.12 -21.69
C TYR A 133 -2.08 -3.41 -21.54
N GLU A 134 -1.06 -3.63 -22.36
CA GLU A 134 -0.23 -4.85 -22.31
C GLU A 134 0.59 -4.94 -21.01
N ASN A 135 1.12 -3.80 -20.53
CA ASN A 135 1.97 -3.78 -19.33
C ASN A 135 1.18 -3.74 -18.02
N PHE A 136 0.04 -3.05 -18.01
CA PHE A 136 -0.70 -2.78 -16.76
C PHE A 136 -2.10 -3.38 -16.74
N SER A 137 -2.58 -3.97 -17.85
CA SER A 137 -3.97 -4.44 -18.01
C SER A 137 -5.02 -3.34 -17.75
N VAL A 138 -4.64 -2.08 -17.95
CA VAL A 138 -5.51 -0.91 -17.76
C VAL A 138 -6.12 -0.52 -19.10
N LYS A 139 -7.45 -0.37 -19.14
CA LYS A 139 -8.15 0.13 -20.33
C LYS A 139 -8.01 1.66 -20.38
N SER A 140 -7.52 2.17 -21.50
CA SER A 140 -7.54 3.59 -21.82
C SER A 140 -8.89 3.98 -22.43
N LEU A 141 -9.26 5.24 -22.24
CA LEU A 141 -10.32 5.89 -23.02
C LEU A 141 -9.71 7.18 -23.57
N SER A 142 -9.54 7.25 -24.88
CA SER A 142 -8.94 8.40 -25.56
C SER A 142 -9.73 8.79 -26.80
N ILE A 143 -9.38 9.94 -27.37
CA ILE A 143 -9.90 10.39 -28.66
C ILE A 143 -9.54 9.38 -29.76
N ALA A 144 -8.33 8.82 -29.75
CA ALA A 144 -7.90 7.87 -30.75
C ALA A 144 -8.66 6.53 -30.63
N ASP A 145 -8.95 6.10 -29.41
CA ASP A 145 -9.80 4.92 -29.14
C ASP A 145 -11.22 5.11 -29.68
N ILE A 146 -11.83 6.28 -29.42
CA ILE A 146 -13.18 6.61 -29.89
C ILE A 146 -13.23 6.65 -31.42
N ILE A 147 -12.29 7.37 -32.05
CA ILE A 147 -12.24 7.51 -33.52
C ILE A 147 -12.05 6.14 -34.18
N SER A 148 -11.06 5.37 -33.74
CA SER A 148 -10.76 4.06 -34.32
C SER A 148 -11.93 3.09 -34.14
N SER A 149 -12.58 3.11 -32.97
CA SER A 149 -13.77 2.32 -32.68
C SER A 149 -14.94 2.67 -33.61
N LEU A 150 -15.15 3.96 -33.89
CA LEU A 150 -16.18 4.39 -34.82
C LEU A 150 -15.87 3.96 -36.26
N ILE A 151 -14.62 4.11 -36.71
CA ILE A 151 -14.19 3.68 -38.05
C ILE A 151 -14.42 2.17 -38.21
N LEU A 152 -14.05 1.37 -37.22
CA LEU A 152 -14.27 -0.08 -37.23
C LEU A 152 -15.78 -0.41 -37.29
N SER A 153 -16.59 0.26 -36.48
CA SER A 153 -18.04 0.08 -36.45
C SER A 153 -18.71 0.43 -37.80
N LEU A 154 -18.32 1.55 -38.42
CA LEU A 154 -18.80 1.97 -39.75
C LEU A 154 -18.41 0.97 -40.85
N ASN A 155 -17.29 0.28 -40.69
CA ASN A 155 -16.82 -0.76 -41.60
C ASN A 155 -17.35 -2.17 -41.26
N ASN A 156 -18.30 -2.30 -40.33
CA ASN A 156 -18.86 -3.57 -39.84
C ASN A 156 -17.80 -4.56 -39.29
N ILE A 157 -16.70 -4.05 -38.75
CA ILE A 157 -15.66 -4.87 -38.11
C ILE A 157 -15.98 -4.94 -36.60
N THR A 158 -16.15 -6.14 -36.07
CA THR A 158 -16.52 -6.36 -34.66
C THR A 158 -15.33 -6.60 -33.74
N ASP A 159 -14.16 -6.92 -34.29
CA ASP A 159 -12.94 -7.10 -33.52
C ASP A 159 -12.27 -5.75 -33.21
N MET A 160 -12.34 -5.36 -31.94
CA MET A 160 -11.89 -4.08 -31.39
C MET A 160 -10.45 -4.14 -30.83
N SER A 161 -9.64 -5.09 -31.29
CA SER A 161 -8.21 -5.17 -30.95
C SER A 161 -7.46 -3.90 -31.32
N TYR A 162 -6.38 -3.59 -30.58
CA TYR A 162 -5.54 -2.42 -30.85
C TYR A 162 -4.92 -2.48 -32.25
N GLU A 163 -4.58 -3.68 -32.72
CA GLU A 163 -4.08 -3.95 -34.07
C GLU A 163 -5.09 -3.49 -35.13
N ASN A 164 -6.36 -3.83 -34.96
CA ASN A 164 -7.40 -3.43 -35.87
C ASN A 164 -7.70 -1.94 -35.78
N LYS A 165 -7.66 -1.36 -34.58
CA LYS A 165 -7.82 0.10 -34.36
C LYS A 165 -6.73 0.90 -35.07
N ILE A 166 -5.47 0.49 -34.91
CA ILE A 166 -4.32 1.11 -35.57
C ILE A 166 -4.45 0.97 -37.10
N LYS A 167 -4.80 -0.22 -37.58
CA LYS A 167 -5.01 -0.46 -39.01
C LYS A 167 -6.14 0.40 -39.58
N ALA A 168 -7.27 0.48 -38.87
CA ALA A 168 -8.42 1.27 -39.28
C ALA A 168 -8.09 2.76 -39.43
N VAL A 169 -7.28 3.32 -38.52
CA VAL A 169 -6.81 4.70 -38.63
C VAL A 169 -5.78 4.85 -39.75
N SER A 170 -4.88 3.88 -39.92
CA SER A 170 -3.86 3.88 -40.99
C SER A 170 -4.46 3.87 -42.40
N ASP A 171 -5.54 3.11 -42.59
CA ASP A 171 -6.22 2.93 -43.88
C ASP A 171 -7.09 4.14 -44.27
N VAL A 172 -7.27 5.11 -43.36
CA VAL A 172 -8.09 6.31 -43.56
C VAL A 172 -7.21 7.54 -43.74
N GLY A 173 -7.57 8.43 -44.68
CA GLY A 173 -6.87 9.71 -44.89
C GLY A 173 -7.28 10.76 -43.86
N ASP A 174 -6.39 11.73 -43.59
CA ASP A 174 -6.60 12.80 -42.58
C ASP A 174 -7.93 13.56 -42.76
N THR A 175 -8.38 13.74 -44.01
CA THR A 175 -9.63 14.45 -44.34
C THR A 175 -10.90 13.73 -43.87
N LYS A 176 -10.87 12.39 -43.81
CA LYS A 176 -11.98 11.59 -43.29
C LYS A 176 -11.99 11.53 -41.76
N ILE A 177 -10.82 11.66 -41.13
CA ILE A 177 -10.70 11.70 -39.66
C ILE A 177 -11.34 12.97 -39.11
N THR A 178 -11.12 14.11 -39.76
CA THR A 178 -11.76 15.37 -39.36
C THR A 178 -13.29 15.35 -39.57
N GLN A 179 -13.79 14.66 -40.60
CA GLN A 179 -15.23 14.53 -40.88
C GLN A 179 -15.98 13.67 -39.84
N ILE A 180 -15.27 12.82 -39.10
CA ILE A 180 -15.86 12.05 -38.00
C ILE A 180 -16.34 12.97 -36.88
N PHE A 181 -15.74 14.14 -36.71
CA PHE A 181 -16.17 15.13 -35.73
C PHE A 181 -17.42 15.91 -36.13
N ASP A 182 -17.84 15.85 -37.41
CA ASP A 182 -19.11 16.41 -37.87
C ASP A 182 -20.32 15.50 -37.51
N PHE A 183 -20.10 14.37 -36.83
CA PHE A 183 -21.19 13.51 -36.35
C PHE A 183 -21.93 14.16 -35.17
N PRO A 184 -23.28 14.02 -35.08
CA PRO A 184 -24.15 14.70 -34.12
C PRO A 184 -23.94 14.32 -32.64
N PHE A 185 -22.91 13.52 -32.33
CA PHE A 185 -22.60 13.04 -30.99
C PHE A 185 -21.43 13.77 -30.33
N PHE A 186 -20.70 14.63 -31.07
CA PHE A 186 -19.67 15.50 -30.51
C PHE A 186 -20.27 16.90 -30.27
N PRO A 187 -20.47 17.34 -29.03
CA PRO A 187 -20.97 18.68 -28.76
C PRO A 187 -19.93 19.71 -29.22
N GLU A 188 -20.36 20.69 -30.04
CA GLU A 188 -19.49 21.74 -30.61
C GLU A 188 -18.64 22.46 -29.55
N ASP A 189 -19.15 22.56 -28.32
CA ASP A 189 -18.47 23.23 -27.20
C ASP A 189 -17.12 22.57 -26.83
N TYR A 190 -16.96 21.25 -26.99
CA TYR A 190 -15.70 20.54 -26.68
C TYR A 190 -14.63 20.71 -27.76
N ILE A 191 -15.04 20.99 -29.01
CA ILE A 191 -14.11 21.21 -30.13
C ILE A 191 -13.43 22.58 -30.01
N SER A 192 -14.09 23.55 -29.36
CA SER A 192 -13.53 24.90 -29.14
C SER A 192 -12.38 24.97 -28.12
N LEU A 193 -12.17 23.89 -27.35
CA LEU A 193 -11.15 23.76 -26.30
C LEU A 193 -9.92 22.93 -26.72
N LEU A 194 -9.94 22.35 -27.93
CA LEU A 194 -8.83 21.63 -28.56
C LEU A 194 -8.04 22.54 -29.51
#